data_AF-A0A954N967-F1
#
_entry.id   AF-A0A954N967-F1
#
_cell.length_a   1.000
_cell.length_b   1.000
_cell.length_c   1.000
_cell.angle_alpha   90.00
_cell.angle_beta   90.00
_cell.angle_gamma   90.00
#
_symmetry.space_group_name_H-M   'P 1'
#
loop_
_entity.id
_entity.type
_entity.pdbx_description
1 polymer ?
#
loop_
_entity_poly.entity_id
_entity_poly.type
_entity_poly.pdbx_seq_one_letter_code
_entity_poly.pdbx_strand_id
1 'polypeptide(L)' 'MASGSYDEILRRAQDELTQQEQLRLSETLAQHASRKNGGRHQITDLRGLGKEIWQGVNADEHVNRERESWDR' A
#
# COMPACT_ATOMS: atom_id res chain seq x y z
N MET A 1 10.66 10.39 25.11
CA MET A 1 10.50 9.12 25.85
C MET A 1 10.15 7.91 24.98
N ALA A 2 10.11 8.01 23.64
CA ALA A 2 9.68 6.89 22.77
C ALA A 2 10.83 6.14 22.05
N SER A 3 12.01 6.74 21.82
CA SER A 3 13.06 6.09 21.02
C SER A 3 13.70 4.89 21.72
N GLY A 4 13.98 4.99 23.03
CA GLY A 4 14.56 3.87 23.79
C GLY A 4 13.66 2.63 23.87
N SER A 5 12.34 2.82 23.83
CA SER A 5 11.37 1.69 23.81
C SER A 5 11.24 1.06 22.42
N TYR A 6 11.43 1.83 21.35
CA TYR A 6 11.34 1.31 19.97
C TYR A 6 12.54 0.41 19.65
N ASP A 7 13.75 0.87 19.96
CA ASP A 7 14.98 0.12 19.65
C ASP A 7 15.05 -1.20 20.44
N GLU A 8 14.54 -1.22 21.67
CA GLU A 8 14.44 -2.45 22.49
C GLU A 8 13.47 -3.47 21.88
N ILE A 9 12.30 -3.02 21.41
CA ILE A 9 11.30 -3.88 20.75
C ILE A 9 11.85 -4.41 19.43
N LEU A 10 12.54 -3.58 18.65
CA LEU A 10 13.15 -3.99 17.39
C LEU A 10 14.22 -5.07 17.62
N ARG A 11 15.08 -4.88 18.63
CA ARG A 11 16.12 -5.85 18.95
C ARG A 11 15.53 -7.19 19.39
N ARG A 12 14.53 -7.18 20.28
CA ARG A 12 13.80 -8.40 20.65
C ARG A 12 13.12 -9.06 19.45
N ALA A 13 12.56 -8.27 18.54
CA ALA A 13 11.91 -8.79 17.35
C ALA A 13 12.89 -9.53 16.42
N GLN A 14 14.15 -9.10 16.39
CA GLN A 14 15.21 -9.70 15.59
C GLN A 14 15.84 -10.93 16.27
N ASP A 15 16.03 -10.87 17.59
CA ASP A 15 16.73 -11.91 18.35
C ASP A 15 15.84 -13.11 18.70
N GLU A 16 14.54 -12.87 18.94
CA GLU A 16 13.64 -13.90 19.49
C GLU A 16 12.68 -14.51 18.45
N LEU A 17 12.47 -13.87 17.28
CA LEU A 17 11.55 -14.37 16.26
C LEU A 17 12.29 -14.94 15.05
N THR A 18 11.74 -16.04 14.53
CA THR A 18 12.16 -16.59 13.24
C THR A 18 11.75 -15.67 12.09
N GLN A 19 12.36 -15.86 10.91
CA GLN A 19 12.07 -15.05 9.73
C GLN A 19 10.58 -15.06 9.34
N GLN A 20 9.90 -16.20 9.49
CA GLN A 20 8.46 -16.29 9.23
C GLN A 20 7.63 -15.50 10.23
N GLU A 21 8.02 -15.50 11.49
CA GLU A 21 7.31 -14.77 12.54
C GLU A 21 7.57 -13.26 12.45
N GLN A 22 8.77 -12.84 12.02
CA GLN A 22 9.07 -11.45 11.70
C GLN A 22 8.19 -10.93 10.55
N LEU A 23 8.00 -11.73 9.50
CA LEU A 23 7.08 -11.40 8.40
C LEU A 23 5.64 -11.27 8.91
N ARG A 24 5.15 -12.23 9.70
CA ARG A 24 3.81 -12.19 10.30
C ARG A 24 3.61 -10.98 11.22
N LEU A 25 4.62 -10.62 12.00
CA LEU A 25 4.62 -9.43 12.85
C LEU A 25 4.53 -8.15 12.02
N SER A 26 5.31 -8.06 10.93
CA SER A 26 5.29 -6.89 10.04
C SER A 26 3.92 -6.68 9.39
N GLU A 27 3.27 -7.75 8.92
CA GLU A 27 1.92 -7.67 8.36
C GLU A 27 0.89 -7.26 9.41
N THR A 28 0.99 -7.80 10.63
CA THR A 28 0.09 -7.46 11.73
C THR A 28 0.22 -5.99 12.11
N LEU A 29 1.45 -5.47 12.19
CA LEU A 29 1.72 -4.06 12.47
C LEU A 29 1.24 -3.17 11.33
N ALA A 30 1.46 -3.55 10.07
CA ALA A 30 0.97 -2.82 8.90
C ALA A 30 -0.56 -2.75 8.88
N GLN A 31 -1.25 -3.86 9.18
CA GLN A 31 -2.71 -3.89 9.30
C GLN A 31 -3.20 -3.02 10.46
N HIS A 32 -2.52 -3.03 11.61
CA HIS A 32 -2.88 -2.22 12.76
C HIS A 32 -2.67 -0.72 12.49
N ALA A 33 -1.56 -0.36 11.84
CA ALA A 33 -1.28 1.01 11.42
C ALA A 33 -2.27 1.48 10.33
N SER A 34 -2.60 0.62 9.38
CA SER A 34 -3.60 0.86 8.34
C SER A 34 -5.00 1.07 8.95
N ARG A 35 -5.40 0.27 9.96
CA ARG A 35 -6.67 0.49 10.69
C ARG A 35 -6.67 1.77 11.52
N LYS A 36 -5.52 2.22 12.04
CA LYS A 36 -5.39 3.48 12.79
C LYS A 36 -5.41 4.72 11.90
N ASN A 37 -4.85 4.63 10.69
CA ASN A 37 -4.89 5.70 9.69
C ASN A 37 -6.12 5.63 8.78
N GLY A 38 -6.83 4.49 8.80
CA GLY A 38 -8.05 4.22 8.05
C GLY A 38 -9.27 4.82 8.74
N GLY A 39 -9.39 6.14 8.69
CA GLY A 39 -10.73 6.71 8.57
C GLY A 39 -11.44 5.97 7.43
N ARG A 40 -12.70 5.57 7.64
CA ARG A 40 -13.47 4.74 6.72
C ARG A 40 -13.40 5.34 5.31
N HIS A 41 -12.54 4.80 4.44
CA HIS A 41 -12.38 5.31 3.07
C HIS A 41 -13.74 5.24 2.40
N GLN A 42 -14.23 6.39 1.93
CA GLN A 42 -15.49 6.46 1.24
C GLN A 42 -15.20 6.35 -0.25
N ILE A 43 -16.08 5.68 -1.00
CA ILE A 43 -15.96 5.60 -2.46
C ILE A 43 -15.90 7.01 -3.11
N THR A 44 -16.42 8.02 -2.42
CA THR A 44 -16.35 9.43 -2.82
C THR A 44 -14.95 10.03 -2.77
N ASP A 45 -14.02 9.44 -2.01
CA ASP A 45 -12.62 9.89 -1.92
C ASP A 45 -11.89 9.67 -3.26
N LEU A 46 -12.39 8.75 -4.09
CA LEU A 46 -11.88 8.50 -5.45
C LEU A 46 -12.50 9.41 -6.52
N ARG A 47 -13.41 10.32 -6.14
CA ARG A 47 -14.07 11.23 -7.09
C ARG A 47 -13.04 12.16 -7.71
N GLY A 48 -12.96 12.17 -9.04
CA GLY A 48 -12.06 13.05 -9.78
C GLY A 48 -10.67 12.46 -10.03
N LEU A 49 -10.24 11.48 -9.24
CA LEU A 49 -8.95 10.81 -9.39
C LEU A 49 -8.76 10.23 -10.80
N GLY A 50 -9.81 9.61 -11.37
CA GLY A 50 -9.77 9.13 -12.75
C GLY A 50 -9.57 10.25 -13.77
N LYS A 51 -10.19 11.43 -13.58
CA LYS A 51 -10.01 12.56 -14.50
C LYS A 51 -8.60 13.15 -14.41
N GLU A 52 -8.06 13.23 -13.19
CA GLU A 52 -6.70 13.75 -12.94
C GLU A 52 -5.63 12.82 -13.51
N ILE A 53 -5.76 11.51 -13.29
CA ILE A 53 -4.82 10.51 -13.82
C ILE A 53 -4.84 10.48 -15.35
N TRP A 54 -6.02 10.64 -15.95
CA TRP A 54 -6.19 10.63 -17.41
C TRP A 54 -5.99 12.00 -18.05
N GLN A 55 -5.58 13.02 -17.29
CA GLN A 55 -5.33 14.34 -17.84
C GLN A 55 -4.15 14.30 -18.81
N GLY A 56 -4.40 14.67 -20.07
CA GLY A 56 -3.39 14.64 -21.13
C GLY A 56 -3.15 13.26 -21.75
N VAL A 57 -3.85 12.21 -21.29
CA VAL A 57 -3.85 10.90 -21.94
C VAL A 57 -4.93 10.89 -23.01
N ASN A 58 -4.55 10.58 -24.25
CA ASN A 58 -5.52 10.29 -25.30
C ASN A 58 -6.11 8.89 -25.06
N ALA A 59 -7.36 8.85 -24.61
CA ALA A 59 -8.03 7.61 -24.26
C ALA A 59 -8.15 6.63 -25.45
N ASP A 60 -8.44 7.16 -26.64
CA ASP A 60 -8.61 6.34 -27.85
C ASP A 60 -7.28 5.72 -28.28
N GLU A 61 -6.19 6.50 -28.23
CA GLU A 61 -4.85 6.00 -28.54
C GLU A 61 -4.40 4.93 -27.55
N HIS A 62 -4.65 5.14 -26.25
CA HIS A 62 -4.32 4.19 -25.20
C HIS A 62 -5.07 2.85 -25.39
N VAL A 63 -6.38 2.91 -25.64
CA VAL A 63 -7.21 1.71 -25.88
C VAL A 63 -6.76 0.97 -27.12
N ASN A 64 -6.43 1.68 -28.21
CA ASN A 64 -5.96 1.03 -29.45
C ASN A 64 -4.64 0.29 -29.24
N ARG A 65 -3.70 0.90 -28.50
CA ARG A 65 -2.41 0.26 -28.16
C ARG A 65 -2.59 -1.01 -27.33
N GLU A 66 -3.50 -0.98 -26.36
CA GLU A 66 -3.82 -2.16 -25.56
C GLU A 66 -4.44 -3.28 -26.41
N ARG A 67 -5.35 -2.94 -27.34
CA ARG A 67 -5.95 -3.93 -28.27
C ARG A 67 -4.90 -4.59 -29.16
N GLU A 68 -4.02 -3.80 -29.76
CA GLU A 68 -2.92 -4.31 -30.58
C GLU A 68 -1.96 -5.22 -29.79
N SER A 69 -1.85 -5.02 -28.47
CA SER A 69 -1.02 -5.84 -27.60
C SER A 69 -1.64 -7.21 -27.27
N TRP A 70 -2.97 -7.34 -27.34
CA TRP A 70 -3.70 -8.59 -27.06
C TRP A 70 -3.89 -9.45 -28.31
N ASP A 71 -3.84 -8.84 -29.49
CA ASP A 71 -3.90 -9.54 -30.79
C ASP A 71 -2.54 -10.15 -31.21
N ARG A 72 -1.54 -10.13 -30.33
CA ARG A 72 -0.19 -10.68 -30.53
C ARG A 72 0.05 -11.92 -29.66
#